data_AF-A0A520IJR0-F1
#
_entry.id   AF-A0A520IJR0-F1
#
_cell.length_a   1.000
_cell.length_b   1.000
_cell.length_c   1.000
_cell.angle_alpha   90.00
_cell.angle_beta   90.00
_cell.angle_gamma   90.00
#
_symmetry.space_group_name_H-M   'P 1'
#
loop_
_entity.id
_entity.type
_entity.pdbx_description
1 polymer ?
#
loop_
_entity_poly.entity_id
_entity_poly.type
_entity_poly.pdbx_seq_one_letter_code
_entity_poly.pdbx_strand_id
1 'polypeptide(L)' 'MSLSAVKKAAQLAQAFNSQLTLISLVSEDPFVNADFYYPSPIMKEYFVQAYANAEKSLKEAQIIASENGVNANIEI' A
#
# COMPACT_ATOMS: atom_id res chain seq x y z
N MET A 1 -0.07 6.45 0.06
CA MET A 1 -0.09 6.03 -1.36
C MET A 1 -0.45 7.24 -2.24
N SER A 2 0.16 7.41 -3.42
CA SER A 2 -0.15 8.54 -4.31
C SER A 2 -1.33 8.23 -5.23
N LEU A 3 -2.46 8.93 -5.05
CA LEU A 3 -3.69 8.69 -5.81
C LEU A 3 -3.57 9.07 -7.29
N SER A 4 -2.75 10.09 -7.62
CA SER A 4 -2.50 10.47 -9.01
C SER A 4 -1.73 9.39 -9.77
N ALA A 5 -0.79 8.71 -9.10
CA ALA A 5 -0.08 7.57 -9.67
C ALA A 5 -1.03 6.38 -9.93
N VAL A 6 -1.93 6.08 -8.99
CA VAL A 6 -2.95 5.04 -9.13
C VAL A 6 -3.84 5.30 -10.34
N LYS A 7 -4.38 6.52 -10.46
CA LYS A 7 -5.20 6.91 -11.61
C LYS A 7 -4.45 6.72 -12.93
N LYS A 8 -3.19 7.17 -13.00
CA LYS A 8 -2.39 7.03 -14.22
C LYS A 8 -2.11 5.56 -14.55
N ALA A 9 -1.81 4.74 -13.55
CA ALA A 9 -1.59 3.31 -13.71
C ALA A 9 -2.86 2.60 -14.20
N ALA A 10 -4.04 2.94 -13.65
CA ALA A 10 -5.32 2.39 -14.09
C ALA A 10 -5.64 2.77 -15.55
N GLN A 11 -5.40 4.02 -15.94
CA GLN A 11 -5.57 4.45 -17.34
C GLN A 11 -4.66 3.67 -18.30
N LEU A 12 -3.42 3.40 -17.91
CA LEU A 12 -2.50 2.58 -18.69
C LEU A 12 -2.98 1.13 -18.76
N ALA A 13 -3.32 0.52 -17.63
CA ALA A 13 -3.81 -0.85 -17.57
C ALA A 13 -5.07 -1.05 -18.42
N GLN A 14 -6.00 -0.09 -18.38
CA GLN A 14 -7.19 -0.09 -19.23
C GLN A 14 -6.85 -0.03 -20.72
N ALA A 15 -5.94 0.88 -21.12
CA ALA A 15 -5.56 1.09 -22.52
C ALA A 15 -4.83 -0.12 -23.13
N PHE A 16 -4.08 -0.85 -22.31
CA PHE A 16 -3.31 -2.03 -22.73
C PHE A 16 -3.97 -3.36 -22.35
N ASN A 17 -5.21 -3.34 -21.86
CA ASN A 17 -5.94 -4.52 -21.39
C ASN A 17 -5.09 -5.40 -20.44
N SER A 18 -4.37 -4.74 -19.53
CA SER A 18 -3.40 -5.34 -18.61
C SER A 18 -3.97 -5.46 -17.20
N GLN A 19 -3.41 -6.37 -16.40
CA GLN A 19 -3.71 -6.47 -14.97
C GLN A 19 -2.97 -5.38 -14.18
N LEU A 20 -3.63 -4.81 -13.17
CA LEU A 20 -3.04 -3.86 -12.23
C LEU A 20 -2.97 -4.49 -10.84
N THR A 21 -1.77 -4.47 -10.24
CA THR A 21 -1.56 -4.81 -8.82
C THR A 21 -1.03 -3.57 -8.12
N LEU A 22 -1.66 -3.19 -7.01
CA LEU A 22 -1.27 -2.08 -6.14
C LEU A 22 -0.60 -2.67 -4.89
N ILE A 23 0.60 -2.19 -4.58
CA ILE A 23 1.40 -2.72 -3.46
C ILE A 23 1.68 -1.59 -2.46
N SER A 24 1.47 -1.86 -1.17
CA SER A 24 1.79 -0.92 -0.09
C SER A 24 2.86 -1.48 0.84
N LEU A 25 4.12 -1.10 0.60
CA LEU A 25 5.25 -1.55 1.42
C LEU A 25 5.21 -0.91 2.83
N VAL A 26 5.16 -1.75 3.86
CA VAL A 26 5.45 -1.35 5.25
C VAL A 26 6.90 -1.70 5.55
N SER A 27 7.78 -0.70 5.59
CA SER A 27 9.21 -0.93 5.88
C SER A 27 9.46 -0.98 7.38
N GLU A 28 10.07 -2.06 7.83
CA GLU A 28 10.81 -2.07 9.10
C GLU A 28 12.19 -1.51 8.80
N ASP A 29 12.58 -0.38 9.40
CA ASP A 29 13.97 0.07 9.33
C ASP A 29 14.73 -0.56 10.52
N PRO A 30 15.51 -1.64 10.30
CA PRO A 30 16.24 -2.29 11.38
C PRO A 30 17.41 -1.46 11.90
N PHE A 31 17.76 -0.35 11.25
CA PHE A 31 18.91 0.48 11.57
C PHE A 31 18.57 1.77 12.34
N VAL A 32 17.29 2.15 12.41
CA VAL A 32 16.88 3.35 13.16
C VAL A 32 17.02 3.18 14.68
N ASN A 33 17.11 1.94 15.20
CA ASN A 33 17.24 1.67 16.64
C ASN A 33 18.18 0.49 16.93
N ALA A 34 19.45 0.57 16.52
CA ALA A 34 20.45 -0.48 16.76
C ALA A 34 20.62 -0.91 18.24
N ASP A 35 20.06 -0.16 19.20
CA ASP A 35 20.13 -0.44 20.64
C ASP A 35 18.91 -1.20 21.23
N PHE A 36 17.80 -1.38 20.51
CA PHE A 36 16.59 -2.01 21.07
C PHE A 36 16.26 -3.35 20.39
N TYR A 37 17.07 -4.38 20.69
CA TYR A 37 16.80 -5.79 20.36
C TYR A 37 15.68 -6.44 21.21
N TYR A 38 14.63 -5.68 21.54
CA TYR A 38 13.40 -6.22 22.10
C TYR A 38 12.21 -5.69 21.31
N PRO A 39 11.27 -6.54 20.86
CA PRO A 39 9.98 -6.07 20.35
C PRO A 39 9.21 -5.43 21.51
N SER A 40 9.50 -4.15 21.75
CA SER A 40 8.74 -3.33 22.69
C SER A 40 7.27 -3.35 22.26
N PRO A 41 6.31 -3.37 23.20
CA PRO A 41 4.88 -3.20 22.89
C PRO A 41 4.62 -2.02 21.95
N ILE A 42 5.41 -0.96 22.04
CA ILE A 42 5.35 0.23 21.19
C ILE A 42 5.67 -0.08 19.72
N MET A 43 6.68 -0.92 19.45
CA MET A 43 7.01 -1.36 18.08
C MET A 43 5.87 -2.19 17.49
N LYS A 44 5.28 -3.09 18.30
CA LYS A 44 4.14 -3.90 17.87
C LYS A 44 2.92 -3.04 17.52
N GLU A 45 2.59 -2.06 18.35
CA GLU A 45 1.48 -1.12 18.09
C GLU A 45 1.73 -0.26 16.86
N TYR A 46 2.96 0.20 16.65
CA TYR A 46 3.36 0.93 15.45
C TYR A 46 3.08 0.12 14.18
N PHE A 47 3.52 -1.15 14.13
CA PHE A 47 3.27 -1.99 12.96
C PHE A 47 1.78 -2.26 12.76
N VAL A 48 1.03 -2.58 13.80
CA VAL A 48 -0.44 -2.76 13.69
C VAL A 48 -1.10 -1.53 13.04
N GLN A 49 -0.73 -0.33 13.46
CA GLN A 49 -1.24 0.90 12.86
C GLN A 49 -0.74 1.11 11.43
N ALA A 50 0.52 0.82 11.14
CA ALA A 50 1.09 0.95 9.80
C ALA A 50 0.40 0.02 8.79
N TYR A 51 0.17 -1.25 9.16
CA TYR A 51 -0.59 -2.21 8.36
C TYR A 51 -2.04 -1.77 8.16
N ALA A 52 -2.73 -1.29 9.20
CA ALA A 52 -4.09 -0.77 9.08
C ALA A 52 -4.16 0.45 8.12
N ASN A 53 -3.18 1.34 8.18
CA ASN A 53 -3.08 2.49 7.28
C ASN A 53 -2.78 2.07 5.83
N ALA A 54 -1.95 1.05 5.63
CA ALA A 54 -1.65 0.47 4.33
C ALA A 54 -2.90 -0.16 3.70
N GLU A 55 -3.64 -0.98 4.45
CA GLU A 55 -4.91 -1.56 4.00
C GLU A 55 -5.93 -0.50 3.61
N LYS A 56 -6.10 0.53 4.45
CA LYS A 56 -7.02 1.63 4.16
C LYS A 56 -6.64 2.35 2.87
N SER A 57 -5.36 2.68 2.72
CA SER A 57 -4.85 3.37 1.53
C SER A 57 -5.02 2.53 0.26
N LEU A 58 -4.82 1.21 0.34
CA LEU A 58 -5.03 0.30 -0.78
C LEU A 58 -6.51 0.19 -1.19
N LYS A 59 -7.43 0.15 -0.23
CA LYS A 59 -8.87 0.15 -0.51
C LYS A 59 -9.31 1.43 -1.23
N GLU A 60 -8.84 2.59 -0.76
CA GLU A 60 -9.09 3.87 -1.43
C GLU A 60 -8.53 3.87 -2.87
N ALA A 61 -7.31 3.36 -3.05
CA ALA A 61 -6.70 3.24 -4.37
C ALA A 61 -7.43 2.26 -5.30
N GLN A 62 -7.94 1.15 -4.77
CA GLN A 62 -8.73 0.17 -5.54
C GLN A 62 -10.05 0.78 -6.04
N ILE A 63 -10.69 1.63 -5.23
CA ILE A 63 -11.88 2.39 -5.66
C ILE A 63 -11.53 3.27 -6.86
N ILE A 64 -10.44 4.04 -6.78
CA ILE A 64 -9.99 4.91 -7.88
C ILE A 64 -9.67 4.10 -9.13
N ALA A 65 -8.99 2.95 -9.00
CA ALA A 65 -8.73 2.07 -10.14
C ALA A 65 -10.05 1.61 -10.79
N SER A 66 -11.04 1.23 -9.96
CA SER A 66 -12.36 0.79 -10.42
C SER A 66 -13.14 1.91 -11.11
N GLU A 67 -13.07 3.15 -10.61
CA GLU A 67 -13.63 4.35 -11.25
C GLU A 67 -12.99 4.63 -12.63
N ASN A 68 -11.78 4.11 -12.88
CA ASN A 68 -11.09 4.18 -14.15
C ASN A 68 -11.21 2.87 -14.97
N GLY A 69 -12.16 2.00 -14.60
CA GLY A 69 -12.51 0.78 -15.34
C GLY A 69 -11.62 -0.43 -15.08
N VAL A 70 -10.68 -0.34 -14.14
CA VAL A 70 -9.72 -1.42 -13.83
C VAL A 70 -10.00 -1.99 -12.45
N ASN A 71 -10.28 -3.29 -12.38
CA ASN A 71 -10.30 -4.02 -11.12
C ASN A 71 -8.85 -4.39 -10.72
N ALA A 72 -8.31 -3.69 -9.74
CA ALA A 72 -6.93 -3.86 -9.30
C ALA A 72 -6.80 -4.87 -8.15
N ASN A 73 -5.78 -5.72 -8.20
CA ASN A 73 -5.34 -6.51 -7.06
C ASN A 73 -4.64 -5.60 -6.04
N ILE A 74 -4.73 -5.94 -4.75
CA ILE A 74 -4.05 -5.20 -3.68
C ILE A 74 -3.21 -6.16 -2.84
N GLU A 75 -2.00 -5.72 -2.49
CA GLU A 75 -1.04 -6.46 -1.66
C GLU A 75 -0.32 -5.50 -0.70
N ILE A 76 0.06 -5.99 0.49
CA ILE A 76 0.84 -5.24 1.50
C ILE A 76 2.19 -5.92 1.65
#